data_AF-A0A0D2L3R1-F1
#
_entry.id   AF-A0A0D2L3R1-F1
#
_cell.length_a   1.000
_cell.length_b   1.000
_cell.length_c   1.000
_cell.angle_alpha   90.00
_cell.angle_beta   90.00
_cell.angle_gamma   90.00
#
_symmetry.space_group_name_H-M   'P 1'
#
loop_
_entity.id
_entity.type
_entity.pdbx_description
1 polymer ?
#
loop_
_entity_poly.entity_id
_entity_poly.type
_entity_poly.pdbx_seq_one_letter_code
_entity_poly.pdbx_strand_id
1 'polypeptide(L)'
;MLKAYPHLKDQEARNHLGKFGVSGPLALQPLYTLSGGQKSRVAFAKLTFTKPHLLLLDEPSNHLDIDAVDALIEGLALFKGGVLMVSHDQYLIESTVNELWMCEGGQVNPFHGTFEEYKARLRTMRT
;
A
#
# COMPACT_ATOMS: atom_id res chain seq x y z
N MET A 1 -6.13 -14.30 9.15
CA MET A 1 -4.88 -14.30 9.94
C MET A 1 -4.55 -15.67 10.52
N LEU A 2 -5.37 -16.24 11.41
CA LEU A 2 -5.06 -17.50 12.11
C LEU A 2 -4.84 -18.71 11.18
N LYS A 3 -5.57 -18.81 10.06
CA LYS A 3 -5.32 -19.86 9.04
C LYS A 3 -3.95 -19.73 8.37
N ALA A 4 -3.44 -18.51 8.20
CA ALA A 4 -2.14 -18.26 7.56
C ALA A 4 -0.98 -18.32 8.56
N TYR A 5 -1.26 -18.07 9.85
CA TYR A 5 -0.28 -18.08 10.93
C TYR A 5 -0.82 -18.91 12.10
N PRO A 6 -0.69 -20.26 12.07
CA PRO A 6 -1.33 -21.15 13.04
C PRO A 6 -0.83 -20.99 14.48
N HIS A 7 0.40 -20.49 14.65
CA HIS A 7 1.01 -20.25 15.96
C HIS A 7 0.57 -18.92 16.60
N LEU A 8 -0.16 -18.09 15.86
CA LEU A 8 -0.57 -16.77 16.30
C LEU A 8 -1.74 -16.89 17.29
N LYS A 9 -1.63 -16.24 18.45
CA LYS A 9 -2.76 -16.14 19.37
C LYS A 9 -3.83 -15.23 18.76
N ASP A 10 -5.11 -15.59 18.95
CA ASP A 10 -6.25 -14.82 18.44
C ASP A 10 -6.19 -13.34 18.87
N GLN A 11 -5.85 -13.07 20.13
CA GLN A 11 -5.69 -11.69 20.62
C GLN A 11 -4.55 -10.93 19.91
N GLU A 12 -3.44 -11.58 19.60
CA GLU A 12 -2.32 -10.96 18.88
C GLU A 12 -2.70 -10.63 17.43
N ALA A 13 -3.44 -11.53 16.77
CA ALA A 13 -3.99 -11.29 15.44
C ALA A 13 -4.95 -10.09 15.44
N ARG A 14 -5.84 -9.99 16.44
CA ARG A 14 -6.78 -8.89 16.59
C ARG A 14 -6.08 -7.57 16.91
N ASN A 15 -5.08 -7.59 17.78
CA ASN A 15 -4.27 -6.41 18.09
C ASN A 15 -3.54 -5.90 16.83
N HIS A 16 -3.04 -6.81 15.99
CA HIS A 16 -2.40 -6.42 14.74
C HIS A 16 -3.39 -5.85 13.72
N LEU A 17 -4.53 -6.52 13.51
CA LEU A 17 -5.61 -6.02 12.65
C LEU A 17 -6.13 -4.64 13.11
N GLY A 18 -6.22 -4.42 14.42
CA GLY A 18 -6.66 -3.15 14.99
C GLY A 18 -5.75 -1.97 14.64
N LYS A 19 -4.45 -2.19 14.42
CA LYS A 19 -3.51 -1.14 13.96
C LYS A 19 -3.83 -0.61 12.56
N PHE A 20 -4.58 -1.38 11.78
CA PHE A 20 -5.03 -1.03 10.43
C PHE A 20 -6.53 -0.70 10.41
N GLY A 21 -7.11 -0.31 11.55
CA GLY A 21 -8.53 0.06 11.64
C GLY A 21 -9.52 -1.13 11.53
N VAL A 22 -9.03 -2.37 11.60
CA VAL A 22 -9.87 -3.58 11.58
C VAL A 22 -10.02 -4.11 13.01
N SER A 23 -10.98 -3.55 13.75
CA SER A 23 -11.20 -3.85 15.18
C SER A 23 -12.66 -4.18 15.52
N GLY A 24 -12.87 -4.74 16.71
CA GLY A 24 -14.21 -5.00 17.24
C GLY A 24 -15.00 -5.99 16.36
N PRO A 25 -16.29 -5.73 16.09
CA PRO A 25 -17.13 -6.61 15.27
C PRO A 25 -16.58 -6.83 13.86
N LEU A 26 -15.89 -5.83 13.28
CA LEU A 26 -15.34 -5.90 11.93
C LEU A 26 -14.29 -7.01 11.80
N ALA A 27 -13.48 -7.24 12.84
CA ALA A 27 -12.47 -8.29 12.85
C ALA A 27 -13.06 -9.71 12.92
N LEU A 28 -14.35 -9.83 13.27
CA LEU A 28 -15.07 -11.10 13.36
C LEU A 28 -15.91 -11.40 12.12
N GLN A 29 -16.11 -10.42 11.24
CA GLN A 29 -16.91 -10.58 10.04
C GLN A 29 -16.20 -11.46 9.00
N PRO A 30 -16.95 -12.27 8.24
CA PRO A 30 -16.38 -12.99 7.11
C PRO A 30 -15.80 -12.03 6.06
N LEU A 31 -14.63 -12.37 5.49
CA LEU A 31 -13.93 -11.50 4.54
C LEU A 31 -14.80 -11.09 3.34
N TYR A 32 -15.74 -11.94 2.89
CA TYR A 32 -16.61 -11.64 1.75
C TYR A 32 -17.63 -10.54 2.04
N THR A 33 -17.98 -10.28 3.31
CA THR A 33 -18.92 -9.22 3.71
C THR A 33 -18.27 -7.84 3.83
N LEU A 34 -16.93 -7.78 3.77
CA LEU A 34 -16.18 -6.54 3.89
C LEU A 34 -16.22 -5.72 2.60
N SER A 35 -16.19 -4.39 2.74
CA SER A 35 -16.00 -3.46 1.62
C SER A 35 -14.62 -3.63 0.96
N GLY A 36 -14.40 -2.99 -0.19
CA GLY A 36 -13.10 -2.95 -0.86
C GLY A 36 -12.01 -2.45 0.08
N GLY A 37 -12.21 -1.29 0.71
CA GLY A 37 -11.22 -0.72 1.63
C GLY A 37 -10.96 -1.53 2.88
N GLN A 38 -11.99 -2.17 3.44
CA GLN A 38 -11.81 -3.08 4.57
C GLN A 38 -10.99 -4.33 4.17
N LYS A 39 -11.18 -4.87 2.97
CA LYS A 39 -10.36 -5.97 2.44
C LYS A 39 -8.91 -5.55 2.24
N SER A 40 -8.66 -4.34 1.72
CA SER A 40 -7.32 -3.78 1.58
C SER A 40 -6.61 -3.64 2.92
N ARG A 41 -7.29 -3.14 3.96
CA ARG A 41 -6.75 -3.08 5.33
C ARG A 41 -6.36 -4.44 5.86
N VAL A 42 -7.20 -5.46 5.67
CA VAL A 42 -6.89 -6.84 6.08
C VAL A 42 -5.71 -7.41 5.31
N ALA A 43 -5.62 -7.17 4.00
CA ALA A 43 -4.51 -7.61 3.17
C ALA A 43 -3.19 -6.97 3.63
N PHE A 44 -3.19 -5.66 3.87
CA PHE A 44 -2.02 -4.93 4.33
C PHE A 44 -1.59 -5.34 5.73
N ALA A 45 -2.55 -5.55 6.64
CA ALA A 45 -2.28 -6.13 7.95
C ALA A 45 -1.63 -7.51 7.84
N LYS A 46 -2.09 -8.35 6.90
CA LYS A 46 -1.51 -9.67 6.66
C LYS A 46 -0.08 -9.60 6.11
N LEU A 47 0.19 -8.69 5.18
CA LEU A 47 1.51 -8.49 4.56
C LEU A 47 2.54 -8.03 5.59
N THR A 48 2.20 -6.99 6.35
CA THR A 48 3.09 -6.39 7.36
C THR A 48 3.29 -7.26 8.59
N PHE A 49 2.46 -8.28 8.80
CA PHE A 49 2.56 -9.18 9.96
C PHE A 49 3.91 -9.91 10.03
N THR A 50 4.48 -10.27 8.87
CA THR A 50 5.80 -10.91 8.79
C THR A 50 6.97 -9.96 9.02
N LYS A 51 6.69 -8.66 9.21
CA LYS A 51 7.68 -7.58 9.35
C LYS A 51 8.73 -7.62 8.22
N PRO A 52 8.31 -7.57 6.95
CA PRO A 52 9.26 -7.55 5.85
C PRO A 52 10.16 -6.31 5.93
N HIS A 53 11.40 -6.42 5.46
CA HIS A 53 12.30 -5.29 5.34
C HIS A 53 11.97 -4.41 4.12
N LEU A 54 11.38 -5.01 3.08
CA LEU A 54 11.03 -4.36 1.81
C LEU A 54 9.65 -4.86 1.33
N LEU A 55 8.79 -3.92 0.92
CA LEU A 55 7.52 -4.17 0.25
C LEU A 55 7.66 -3.77 -1.22
N LEU A 56 7.30 -4.68 -2.13
CA LEU A 56 7.21 -4.43 -3.56
C LEU A 56 5.73 -4.38 -3.95
N LEU A 57 5.28 -3.25 -4.49
CA LEU A 57 3.89 -3.02 -4.85
C LEU A 57 3.80 -2.69 -6.35
N ASP A 58 3.04 -3.49 -7.08
CA ASP A 58 2.77 -3.26 -8.50
C ASP A 58 1.29 -2.92 -8.68
N GLU A 59 1.01 -1.69 -9.09
CA GLU A 59 -0.33 -1.13 -9.26
C GLU A 59 -1.28 -1.38 -8.07
N PRO A 60 -0.88 -0.97 -6.84
CA PRO A 60 -1.61 -1.37 -5.63
C PRO A 60 -2.95 -0.66 -5.45
N SER A 61 -3.24 0.41 -6.19
CA SER A 61 -4.56 1.07 -6.23
C SER A 61 -5.54 0.40 -7.20
N ASN A 62 -5.12 -0.60 -7.97
CA ASN A 62 -5.99 -1.21 -8.96
C ASN A 62 -7.19 -1.91 -8.30
N HIS A 63 -8.38 -1.67 -8.84
CA HIS A 63 -9.67 -2.14 -8.28
C HIS A 63 -9.99 -1.65 -6.86
N LEU A 64 -9.29 -0.62 -6.37
CA LEU A 64 -9.57 0.02 -5.09
C LEU A 64 -10.54 1.20 -5.26
N ASP A 65 -11.48 1.32 -4.33
CA ASP A 65 -12.25 2.55 -4.13
C ASP A 65 -11.41 3.58 -3.35
N ILE A 66 -11.89 4.82 -3.26
CA ILE A 66 -11.16 5.92 -2.60
C ILE A 66 -10.85 5.56 -1.13
N ASP A 67 -11.83 5.00 -0.42
CA ASP A 67 -11.65 4.57 0.98
C ASP A 67 -10.55 3.49 1.12
N ALA A 68 -10.43 2.60 0.13
CA ALA A 68 -9.38 1.60 0.07
C ALA A 68 -8.00 2.19 -0.24
N VAL A 69 -7.93 3.21 -1.09
CA VAL A 69 -6.69 3.94 -1.37
C VAL A 69 -6.22 4.68 -0.11
N ASP A 70 -7.11 5.39 0.58
CA ASP A 70 -6.77 6.07 1.84
C ASP A 70 -6.26 5.07 2.89
N ALA A 71 -6.92 3.93 3.01
CA ALA A 71 -6.47 2.86 3.90
C ALA A 71 -5.08 2.30 3.53
N LEU A 72 -4.76 2.21 2.24
CA LEU A 72 -3.45 1.79 1.76
C LEU A 72 -2.39 2.83 2.12
N ILE A 73 -2.68 4.11 1.93
CA ILE A 73 -1.80 5.23 2.32
C ILE A 73 -1.52 5.19 3.82
N GLU A 74 -2.56 5.07 4.64
CA GLU A 74 -2.43 4.93 6.10
C GLU A 74 -1.56 3.72 6.49
N GLY A 75 -1.79 2.57 5.85
CA GLY A 75 -1.01 1.35 6.08
C GLY A 75 0.46 1.52 5.73
N LEU A 76 0.75 2.15 4.59
CA LEU A 76 2.11 2.44 4.13
C LEU A 76 2.83 3.42 5.06
N ALA A 77 2.15 4.45 5.55
CA ALA A 77 2.71 5.41 6.50
C ALA A 77 3.12 4.76 7.83
N LEU A 78 2.42 3.70 8.26
CA LEU A 78 2.74 2.96 9.48
C LEU A 78 3.84 1.90 9.28
N PHE A 79 4.19 1.58 8.03
CA PHE A 79 5.17 0.56 7.72
C PHE A 79 6.59 1.11 7.90
N LYS A 80 7.42 0.39 8.66
CA LYS A 80 8.79 0.82 9.00
C LYS A 80 9.88 0.28 8.06
N GLY A 81 9.52 -0.56 7.10
CA GLY A 81 10.45 -1.07 6.09
C GLY A 81 10.50 -0.16 4.87
N GLY A 82 11.34 -0.52 3.89
CA GLY A 82 11.36 0.15 2.59
C GLY A 82 10.15 -0.22 1.74
N VAL A 83 9.69 0.71 0.91
CA VAL A 83 8.62 0.46 -0.07
C VAL A 83 9.16 0.81 -1.45
N LEU A 84 9.03 -0.10 -2.40
CA LEU A 84 9.17 0.16 -3.83
C LEU A 84 7.81 -0.04 -4.47
N MET A 85 7.32 0.99 -5.14
CA MET A 85 5.97 1.01 -5.71
C MET A 85 5.99 1.45 -7.16
N VAL A 86 5.23 0.73 -7.99
CA VAL A 86 4.82 1.13 -9.33
C VAL A 86 3.35 1.46 -9.27
N SER A 87 2.97 2.67 -9.70
CA SER A 87 1.59 3.15 -9.67
C SER A 87 1.39 4.19 -10.76
N HIS A 88 0.19 4.26 -11.32
CA HIS A 88 -0.27 5.39 -12.14
C HIS A 88 -1.15 6.39 -11.34
N ASP A 89 -1.44 6.09 -10.08
CA ASP A 89 -2.26 6.92 -9.20
C ASP A 89 -1.43 8.05 -8.57
N GLN A 90 -1.66 9.27 -9.02
CA GLN A 90 -0.99 10.47 -8.53
C GLN A 90 -1.19 10.70 -7.02
N TYR A 91 -2.42 10.49 -6.52
CA TYR A 91 -2.74 10.76 -5.11
C TYR A 91 -2.00 9.78 -4.20
N LEU A 92 -1.95 8.51 -4.59
CA LEU A 92 -1.20 7.50 -3.86
C LEU A 92 0.31 7.80 -3.84
N ILE A 93 0.89 8.16 -4.99
CA ILE A 93 2.32 8.49 -5.12
C ILE A 93 2.65 9.69 -4.22
N GLU A 94 1.99 10.82 -4.42
CA GLU A 94 2.25 12.06 -3.68
C GLU A 94 2.07 11.90 -2.16
N SER A 95 1.18 11.00 -1.73
CA SER A 95 0.90 10.76 -0.32
C SER A 95 1.84 9.76 0.36
N THR A 96 2.63 8.96 -0.39
CA THR A 96 3.38 7.83 0.18
C THR A 96 4.86 7.78 -0.16
N VAL A 97 5.31 8.32 -1.30
CA VAL A 97 6.73 8.17 -1.70
C VAL A 97 7.58 9.37 -1.30
N ASN A 98 8.83 9.10 -0.94
CA ASN A 98 9.83 10.13 -0.63
C ASN A 98 10.71 10.47 -1.85
N GLU A 99 10.85 9.54 -2.79
CA GLU A 99 11.70 9.67 -3.96
C GLU A 99 10.97 9.14 -5.20
N LEU A 100 11.16 9.82 -6.33
CA LEU A 100 10.69 9.36 -7.63
C LEU A 100 11.86 8.80 -8.42
N TRP A 101 11.62 7.70 -9.11
CA TRP A 101 12.60 7.03 -9.96
C TRP A 101 11.99 6.84 -11.34
N MET A 102 12.77 7.14 -12.37
CA MET A 102 12.34 7.12 -13.76
C MET A 102 13.06 6.02 -14.51
N CYS A 103 12.29 5.19 -15.20
CA CYS A 103 12.80 4.14 -16.08
C CYS A 103 12.75 4.64 -17.53
N GLU A 104 13.91 4.93 -18.13
CA GLU A 104 14.03 5.39 -19.52
C GLU A 104 15.33 4.84 -20.17
N GLY A 105 15.29 4.54 -21.46
CA GLY A 105 16.50 4.10 -22.19
C GLY A 105 17.14 2.81 -21.65
N GLY A 106 16.37 1.93 -21.01
CA GLY A 106 16.87 0.72 -20.35
C GLY A 106 17.61 0.97 -19.02
N GLN A 107 17.54 2.19 -18.47
CA GLN A 107 18.12 2.58 -17.20
C GLN A 107 17.06 3.08 -16.23
N VAL A 108 17.36 3.02 -14.94
CA VAL A 108 16.51 3.52 -13.86
C VAL A 108 17.30 4.55 -13.06
N ASN A 109 16.88 5.81 -13.11
CA ASN A 109 17.59 6.94 -12.51
C ASN A 109 16.68 7.69 -11.53
N PRO A 110 17.22 8.23 -10.42
CA PRO A 110 16.45 9.08 -9.53
C PRO A 110 15.99 10.34 -10.27
N PHE A 111 14.75 10.74 -10.03
CA PHE A 111 14.17 11.97 -10.54
C PHE A 111 14.05 12.98 -9.39
N HIS A 112 14.83 14.06 -9.48
CA HIS A 112 14.82 15.14 -8.50
C HIS A 112 13.81 16.21 -8.90
N GLY A 113 12.56 16.01 -8.49
CA GLY A 113 11.46 16.94 -8.74
C GLY A 113 10.14 16.41 -8.19
N THR A 114 9.09 17.19 -8.35
CA THR A 114 7.72 16.81 -7.99
C THR A 114 7.11 15.87 -9.02
N PHE A 115 6.03 15.18 -8.65
CA PHE A 115 5.28 14.35 -9.59
C PHE A 115 4.70 15.17 -10.77
N GLU A 116 4.30 16.42 -10.54
CA GLU A 116 3.86 17.33 -11.61
C GLU A 116 4.99 17.69 -12.57
N GLU A 117 6.20 17.95 -12.08
CA GLU A 117 7.38 18.18 -12.93
C GLU A 117 7.73 16.93 -13.75
N TYR A 118 7.62 15.74 -13.14
CA TYR A 118 7.79 14.47 -13.83
C TYR A 118 6.78 14.32 -14.99
N LYS A 119 5.50 14.60 -14.73
CA LYS A 119 4.41 14.56 -15.72
C LYS A 119 4.60 15.58 -16.83
N ALA A 120 5.07 16.79 -16.51
CA ALA A 120 5.38 17.82 -17.49
C ALA A 120 6.52 17.37 -18.42
N ARG A 121 7.60 16.81 -17.88
CA ARG A 121 8.72 16.26 -18.67
C ARG A 121 8.26 15.16 -19.62
N LEU A 122 7.42 14.23 -19.16
CA LEU A 122 6.88 13.16 -20.01
C LEU A 122 6.08 13.68 -21.21
N ARG A 123 5.42 14.84 -21.09
CA ARG A 123 4.71 15.48 -22.20
C ARG A 123 5.68 16.05 -23.24
N THR A 124 6.76 16.69 -22.79
CA THR A 124 7.78 17.27 -23.68
C THR A 124 8.52 16.19 -24.48
N MET A 125 8.76 15.01 -23.90
CA MET A 125 9.44 13.90 -24.58
C MET A 125 8.59 13.19 -25.65
N ARG A 126 7.27 13.39 -25.67
CA ARG A 126 6.36 12.82 -26.68
C ARG A 126 6.15 13.74 -27.89
N THR A 127 6.76 14.92 -27.89
CA THR A 127 6.71 15.91 -28.98
C THR A 127 8.04 15.92 -29.72
#